data_AF-A0AAE4EZU2-F1
#
_entry.id   AF-A0AAE4EZU2-F1
#
_cell.length_a   1.000
_cell.length_b   1.000
_cell.length_c   1.000
_cell.angle_alpha   90.00
_cell.angle_beta   90.00
_cell.angle_gamma   90.00
#
_symmetry.space_group_name_H-M   'P 1'
#
loop_
_entity.id
_entity.type
_entity.pdbx_description
1 polymer ?
#
loop_
_entity_poly.entity_id
_entity_poly.type
_entity_poly.pdbx_seq_one_letter_code
_entity_poly.pdbx_strand_id
1 'polypeptide(L)' 'MTRLLATGAAALAALLMGIGLVGMTVGDFRLAGFSFLSASLVIYVRETRLVDA' A
#
# COMPACT_ATOMS: atom_id res chain seq x y z
N MET A 1 0.64 -19.52 -7.16
CA MET A 1 1.36 -18.22 -7.32
C MET A 1 0.60 -17.03 -6.76
N THR A 2 -0.74 -17.07 -6.70
CA THR A 2 -1.61 -16.04 -6.12
C THR A 2 -1.29 -15.69 -4.67
N ARG A 3 -0.95 -16.67 -3.81
CA ARG A 3 -0.50 -16.38 -2.43
C ARG A 3 0.78 -15.55 -2.37
N LEU A 4 1.77 -15.81 -3.21
CA LEU A 4 3.02 -15.02 -3.25
C LEU A 4 2.75 -13.58 -3.70
N LEU A 5 1.90 -13.41 -4.72
CA LEU A 5 1.48 -12.09 -5.19
C LEU A 5 0.63 -11.35 -4.13
N ALA A 6 -0.23 -12.06 -3.40
CA ALA A 6 -1.00 -11.48 -2.30
C ALA A 6 -0.10 -11.07 -1.13
N THR A 7 0.94 -11.84 -0.81
CA THR A 7 1.93 -11.46 0.21
C THR A 7 2.80 -10.29 -0.27
N GLY A 8 3.21 -10.28 -1.54
CA GLY A 8 3.95 -9.17 -2.15
C GLY A 8 3.16 -7.86 -2.13
N ALA A 9 1.88 -7.90 -2.49
CA ALA A 9 1.01 -6.73 -2.42
C ALA A 9 0.80 -6.23 -0.98
N ALA A 10 0.67 -7.15 -0.01
CA ALA A 10 0.60 -6.77 1.40
C ALA A 10 1.90 -6.09 1.89
N ALA A 11 3.08 -6.61 1.50
CA ALA A 11 4.36 -6.00 1.81
C ALA A 11 4.51 -4.61 1.19
N LEU A 12 4.05 -4.44 -0.05
CA LEU A 12 4.10 -3.16 -0.77
C LEU A 12 3.17 -2.12 -0.12
N ALA A 13 1.97 -2.53 0.31
CA ALA A 13 1.06 -1.67 1.07
C ALA A 13 1.64 -1.25 2.43
N ALA A 14 2.30 -2.16 3.15
CA ALA A 14 2.98 -1.84 4.41
C ALA A 14 4.13 -0.85 4.21
N LEU A 15 4.90 -1.01 3.12
CA LEU A 15 5.96 -0.08 2.74
C LEU A 15 5.40 1.33 2.44
N LEU A 16 4.32 1.41 1.67
CA LEU A 16 3.63 2.66 1.36
C LEU A 16 3.06 3.34 2.63
N MET A 17 2.49 2.58 3.56
CA MET A 17 2.09 3.13 4.87
C MET A 17 3.29 3.66 5.66
N GLY A 18 4.42 2.95 5.67
CA GLY A 18 5.65 3.40 6.31
C GLY A 18 6.18 4.71 5.72
N ILE A 19 6.22 4.82 4.39
CA ILE A 19 6.60 6.05 3.69
C ILE A 19 5.62 7.19 4.01
N GLY A 20 4.32 6.89 4.09
CA GLY A 20 3.31 7.87 4.48
C GLY A 20 3.52 8.41 5.89
N LEU A 21 3.84 7.53 6.86
CA LEU A 21 4.18 7.91 8.23
C LEU A 21 5.44 8.78 8.28
N VAL A 22 6.51 8.40 7.55
CA VAL A 22 7.73 9.21 7.48
C VAL A 22 7.44 10.57 6.83
N GLY A 23 6.62 10.62 5.78
CA GLY A 23 6.19 11.88 5.15
C GLY A 23 5.45 12.81 6.12
N MET A 24 4.63 12.26 7.03
CA MET A 24 4.01 13.04 8.10
C MET A 24 5.04 13.62 9.07
N THR A 25 6.12 12.90 9.38
CA THR A 25 7.18 13.42 10.28
C THR A 25 7.97 14.58 9.67
N VAL A 26 8.07 14.65 8.34
CA VAL A 26 8.77 15.73 7.61
C VAL A 26 7.84 16.94 7.37
N GLY A 27 6.55 16.82 7.71
CA GLY A 27 5.55 17.86 7.46
C GLY A 27 5.02 17.88 6.02
N ASP A 28 5.36 16.87 5.23
CA ASP A 28 5.00 16.77 3.82
C ASP A 28 3.70 15.97 3.63
N PHE A 29 2.58 16.59 4.02
CA PHE A 29 1.26 15.97 4.02
C PHE A 29 0.77 15.53 2.65
N ARG A 30 1.28 16.16 1.57
CA ARG A 30 1.00 15.73 0.19
C ARG A 30 1.59 14.36 -0.10
N LEU A 31 2.85 14.15 0.28
CA LEU A 31 3.54 12.87 0.10
C LEU A 31 2.90 11.77 0.96
N ALA A 32 2.51 12.13 2.18
CA ALA A 32 1.79 11.24 3.09
C ALA A 32 0.44 10.80 2.51
N GLY A 33 -0.37 11.76 2.05
CA GLY A 33 -1.67 11.48 1.44
C GLY A 33 -1.58 10.62 0.17
N PHE A 34 -0.61 10.91 -0.71
CA PHE A 34 -0.38 10.09 -1.90
C PHE A 34 0.06 8.66 -1.54
N SER A 35 0.94 8.50 -0.54
CA SER A 35 1.38 7.18 -0.10
C SER A 35 0.24 6.35 0.49
N PHE A 36 -0.65 6.96 1.28
CA PHE A 36 -1.84 6.29 1.78
C PHE A 36 -2.84 5.94 0.67
N LEU A 37 -3.04 6.82 -0.32
CA LEU A 37 -3.89 6.54 -1.47
C LEU A 37 -3.35 5.36 -2.30
N SER A 38 -2.05 5.37 -2.58
CA SER A 38 -1.37 4.27 -3.27
C SER A 38 -1.42 2.97 -2.47
N ALA A 39 -1.25 3.00 -1.14
CA ALA A 39 -1.41 1.82 -0.29
C ALA A 39 -2.83 1.23 -0.41
N SER A 40 -3.85 2.09 -0.36
CA SER A 40 -5.25 1.68 -0.48
C SER A 40 -5.54 1.02 -1.84
N LEU A 41 -5.02 1.57 -2.93
CA LEU A 41 -5.11 0.99 -4.27
C LEU A 41 -4.45 -0.39 -4.36
N VAL A 42 -3.26 -0.55 -3.77
CA VAL A 42 -2.55 -1.84 -3.75
C VAL A 42 -3.35 -2.89 -2.99
N ILE A 43 -3.94 -2.54 -1.86
CA ILE A 43 -4.80 -3.45 -1.08
C ILE A 43 -6.07 -3.79 -1.86
N TYR A 44 -6.71 -2.80 -2.50
CA TYR A 44 -7.89 -3.04 -3.32
C TYR A 44 -7.59 -4.01 -4.47
N VAL A 45 -6.50 -3.81 -5.21
CA VAL A 45 -6.10 -4.72 -6.29
C VAL A 45 -5.75 -6.10 -5.75
N ARG A 46 -5.07 -6.18 -4.60
CA ARG A 46 -4.81 -7.45 -3.92
C ARG A 46 -6.11 -8.21 -3.62
N GLU A 47 -7.06 -7.56 -2.98
CA GLU A 47 -8.30 -8.22 -2.59
C GLU A 47 -9.10 -8.64 -3.84
N THR A 48 -9.33 -7.72 -4.76
CA THR A 48 -10.21 -7.91 -5.93
C THR A 48 -9.63 -8.81 -7.03
N ARG A 49 -8.30 -8.92 -7.14
CA ARG A 49 -7.65 -9.64 -8.27
C ARG A 49 -6.77 -10.81 -7.85
N LEU A 50 -6.35 -10.90 -6.59
CA LEU A 50 -5.39 -11.90 -6.13
C LEU A 50 -5.91 -12.82 -5.04
N VAL A 51 -6.96 -12.41 -4.32
CA VAL A 51 -7.57 -13.19 -3.23
C VAL A 51 -8.96 -13.72 -3.65
N ASP A 52 -9.81 -12.88 -4.22
CA ASP A 52 -11.18 -13.21 -4.63
C ASP A 52 -11.33 -13.64 -6.12
N ALA A 53 -10.22 -14.01 -6.78
CA ALA A 53 -10.19 -14.40 -8.19
C ALA A 53 -10.28 -15.91 -8.41
#